data_AF-A0A847AME4-F1
#
_entry.id   AF-A0A847AME4-F1
#
_cell.length_a   1.000
_cell.length_b   1.000
_cell.length_c   1.000
_cell.angle_alpha   90.00
_cell.angle_beta   90.00
_cell.angle_gamma   90.00
#
_symmetry.space_group_name_H-M   'P 1'
#
loop_
_entity.id
_entity.type
_entity.pdbx_description
1 polymer ?
#
loop_
_entity_poly.entity_id
_entity_poly.type
_entity_poly.pdbx_seq_one_letter_code
_entity_poly.pdbx_strand_id
1 'polypeptide(L)'
;VFYMAMIIFVNKHFSGGKAKLFSAIIHLAIWFHALLAVTKRIIDHLFLPVIDGLIIFGGFLILTPLWEIIRYEPGYYPPLFMHIIVPVYIIIWITSIFLSGGYKKPSNPASVERGILWGTVAILLAYSMVDESLHFSRALIIIGSLWSAVSLAAYRLLFHKMKWSPHIINLEKTKKIAIAGRPAEAERVKKLLQHTKIKSEFAGFIAVDTTGNNAEYIGSLNQIDEIVRINRIDEIIFCADNISSSEIIKVMLELTSLDIDFKIAPPESISIIGSNSIHTAGDLYVIHINAITTPSNLRKKKLFDLAASLLLIAMTPFIIWFKNNKRKFLKNILIVITGKYSWVGYIKPSNSITTLPELKPGILSPADMFYYDIIDDETSNRLNMLYARDYSIRTDIEILLKGWKNIDR
;
A
#
# COMPACT_ATOMS: atom_id res chain seq x y z
N VAL A 1 6.14 -25.89 0.62
CA VAL A 1 5.85 -27.15 1.34
C VAL A 1 5.59 -28.31 0.39
N PHE A 2 4.65 -28.20 -0.56
CA PHE A 2 4.32 -29.27 -1.53
C PHE A 2 5.52 -29.81 -2.34
N TYR A 3 6.35 -28.92 -2.91
CA TYR A 3 7.52 -29.33 -3.70
C TYR A 3 8.55 -30.15 -2.92
N MET A 4 8.74 -29.84 -1.64
CA MET A 4 9.70 -30.55 -0.78
C MET A 4 9.20 -31.97 -0.46
N ALA A 5 7.89 -32.12 -0.24
CA ALA A 5 7.26 -33.43 -0.06
C ALA A 5 7.38 -34.31 -1.30
N MET A 6 7.28 -33.72 -2.51
CA MET A 6 7.44 -34.45 -3.77
C MET A 6 8.89 -34.93 -3.98
N ILE A 7 9.88 -34.10 -3.62
CA ILE A 7 11.30 -34.49 -3.65
C ILE A 7 11.58 -35.64 -2.65
N ILE A 8 11.03 -35.55 -1.44
CA ILE A 8 11.14 -36.60 -0.42
C ILE A 8 10.45 -37.91 -0.88
N PHE A 9 9.28 -37.81 -1.52
CA PHE A 9 8.56 -38.94 -2.08
C PHE A 9 9.38 -39.66 -3.16
N VAL A 10 9.97 -38.90 -4.09
CA VAL A 10 10.81 -39.45 -5.17
C VAL A 10 12.04 -40.14 -4.60
N ASN A 11 12.71 -39.53 -3.62
CA ASN A 11 13.88 -40.13 -2.97
C ASN A 11 13.55 -41.40 -2.18
N LYS A 12 12.30 -41.54 -1.70
CA LYS A 12 11.86 -42.71 -0.92
C LYS A 12 11.38 -43.87 -1.80
N HIS A 13 10.82 -43.60 -2.98
CA HIS A 13 10.21 -44.62 -3.84
C HIS A 13 11.05 -45.01 -5.05
N PHE A 14 12.04 -44.21 -5.44
CA PHE A 14 12.97 -44.54 -6.53
C PHE A 14 14.37 -44.80 -5.97
N SER A 15 15.00 -45.89 -6.41
CA SER A 15 16.35 -46.28 -5.98
C SER A 15 17.43 -45.83 -6.99
N GLY A 16 18.56 -45.35 -6.48
CA GLY A 16 19.78 -45.07 -7.26
C GLY A 16 19.67 -43.91 -8.27
N GLY A 17 20.24 -44.09 -9.47
CA GLY A 17 20.39 -43.03 -10.48
C GLY A 17 19.07 -42.43 -11.00
N LYS A 18 17.97 -43.18 -10.95
CA LYS A 18 16.64 -42.70 -11.35
C LYS A 18 16.11 -41.63 -10.39
N ALA A 19 16.35 -41.78 -9.08
CA ALA A 19 15.95 -40.78 -8.09
C ALA A 19 16.65 -39.43 -8.31
N LYS A 20 17.95 -39.46 -8.67
CA LYS A 20 18.71 -38.25 -8.99
C LYS A 20 18.15 -37.55 -10.24
N LEU A 21 17.82 -38.30 -11.29
CA LEU A 21 17.24 -37.74 -12.52
C LEU A 21 15.86 -37.11 -12.26
N PHE A 22 14.96 -37.83 -11.58
CA PHE A 22 13.64 -37.30 -11.25
C PHE A 22 13.71 -36.09 -10.31
N SER A 23 14.60 -36.11 -9.31
CA SER A 23 14.84 -34.95 -8.44
C SER A 23 15.37 -33.74 -9.24
N ALA A 24 16.28 -33.95 -10.20
CA ALA A 24 16.80 -32.89 -11.06
C ALA A 24 15.71 -32.28 -11.96
N ILE A 25 14.85 -33.12 -12.57
CA ILE A 25 13.72 -32.66 -13.38
C ILE A 25 12.75 -31.83 -12.53
N ILE A 26 12.46 -32.28 -11.30
CA ILE A 26 11.59 -31.55 -10.38
C ILE A 26 12.22 -30.20 -10.01
N HIS A 27 13.51 -30.15 -9.69
CA HIS A 27 14.19 -28.88 -9.39
C HIS A 27 14.15 -27.92 -10.58
N LEU A 28 14.38 -28.43 -11.79
CA LEU A 28 14.31 -27.64 -13.02
C LEU A 28 12.89 -27.11 -13.27
N ALA A 29 11.86 -27.92 -13.07
CA ALA A 29 10.47 -27.49 -13.19
C ALA A 29 10.10 -26.42 -12.15
N ILE A 30 10.59 -26.54 -10.91
CA ILE A 30 10.40 -25.53 -9.86
C ILE A 30 11.07 -24.22 -10.26
N TRP A 31 12.33 -24.27 -10.71
CA TRP A 31 13.06 -23.08 -11.13
C TRP A 31 12.43 -22.41 -12.34
N PHE A 32 12.00 -23.20 -13.32
CA PHE A 32 11.30 -22.70 -14.50
C PHE A 32 9.97 -22.04 -14.12
N HIS A 33 9.19 -22.65 -13.23
CA HIS A 33 7.95 -22.06 -12.74
C HIS A 33 8.20 -20.76 -11.96
N ALA A 34 9.22 -20.74 -11.09
CA ALA A 34 9.62 -19.54 -10.37
C ALA A 34 10.07 -18.42 -11.32
N LEU A 35 10.85 -18.76 -12.36
CA LEU A 35 11.28 -17.83 -13.39
C LEU A 35 10.08 -17.25 -14.15
N LEU A 36 9.12 -18.09 -14.57
CA LEU A 36 7.90 -17.63 -15.22
C LEU A 36 7.07 -16.72 -14.32
N ALA A 37 6.94 -17.06 -13.03
CA ALA A 37 6.22 -16.25 -12.06
C ALA A 37 6.87 -14.87 -11.84
N VAL A 38 8.21 -14.83 -11.76
CA VAL A 38 8.98 -13.58 -11.63
C VAL A 38 8.86 -12.76 -12.93
N THR A 39 9.03 -13.40 -14.08
CA THR A 39 8.94 -12.75 -15.40
C THR A 39 7.56 -12.13 -15.60
N LYS A 40 6.50 -12.89 -15.30
CA LYS A 40 5.13 -12.39 -15.36
C LYS A 40 4.93 -11.17 -14.45
N ARG A 41 5.44 -11.22 -13.21
CA ARG A 41 5.34 -10.09 -12.27
C ARG A 41 6.10 -8.86 -12.75
N ILE A 42 7.27 -9.04 -13.37
CA ILE A 42 8.06 -7.95 -13.96
C ILE A 42 7.31 -7.34 -15.14
N ILE A 43 6.79 -8.17 -16.05
CA ILE A 43 5.99 -7.72 -17.18
C ILE A 43 4.76 -6.94 -16.69
N ASP A 44 4.02 -7.48 -15.73
CA ASP A 44 2.83 -6.84 -15.17
C ASP A 44 3.13 -5.48 -14.51
N HIS A 45 4.35 -5.30 -13.97
CA HIS A 45 4.76 -4.05 -13.35
C HIS A 45 5.35 -3.04 -14.34
N LEU A 46 6.08 -3.50 -15.35
CA LEU A 46 6.76 -2.66 -16.35
C LEU A 46 5.89 -2.31 -17.56
N PHE A 47 4.82 -3.08 -17.83
CA PHE A 47 3.99 -2.89 -19.01
C PHE A 47 3.47 -1.46 -19.14
N LEU A 48 2.85 -0.91 -18.08
CA LEU A 48 2.31 0.45 -18.10
C LEU A 48 3.39 1.54 -18.24
N PRO A 49 4.48 1.55 -17.43
CA PRO A 49 5.57 2.51 -17.62
C PRO A 49 6.21 2.46 -19.01
N VAL A 50 6.39 1.27 -19.59
CA VAL A 50 6.99 1.11 -20.92
C VAL A 50 6.06 1.66 -22.00
N ILE A 51 4.78 1.34 -21.95
CA ILE A 51 3.78 1.88 -22.90
C ILE A 51 3.68 3.40 -22.78
N ASP A 52 3.67 3.95 -21.57
CA ASP A 52 3.72 5.40 -21.36
C ASP A 52 4.96 6.01 -22.01
N GLY A 53 6.15 5.43 -21.77
CA GLY A 53 7.39 5.91 -22.34
C GLY A 53 7.39 5.89 -23.87
N LEU A 54 6.85 4.83 -24.48
CA LEU A 54 6.71 4.71 -25.94
C LEU A 54 5.75 5.75 -26.51
N ILE A 55 4.61 6.02 -25.86
CA ILE A 55 3.65 7.03 -26.30
C ILE A 55 4.25 8.44 -26.21
N ILE A 56 4.96 8.75 -25.13
CA ILE A 56 5.63 10.06 -24.99
C ILE A 56 6.72 10.20 -26.04
N PHE A 57 7.57 9.17 -26.22
CA PHE A 57 8.64 9.18 -27.23
C PHE A 57 8.08 9.34 -28.66
N GLY A 58 7.01 8.61 -28.98
CA GLY A 58 6.28 8.75 -30.24
C GLY A 58 5.75 10.16 -30.45
N GLY A 59 5.32 10.83 -29.38
CA GLY A 59 4.99 12.25 -29.39
C GLY A 59 6.16 13.13 -29.81
N PHE A 60 7.33 12.95 -29.20
CA PHE A 60 8.52 13.74 -29.55
C PHE A 60 9.01 13.52 -30.98
N LEU A 61 8.82 12.33 -31.56
CA LEU A 61 9.09 12.10 -32.98
C LEU A 61 8.26 12.99 -33.91
N ILE A 62 7.07 13.40 -33.47
CA ILE A 62 6.16 14.26 -34.24
C ILE A 62 6.33 15.73 -33.83
N LEU A 63 6.38 16.02 -32.53
CA LEU A 63 6.42 17.38 -31.98
C LEU A 63 7.72 18.11 -32.31
N THR A 64 8.86 17.41 -32.29
CA THR A 64 10.16 18.02 -32.56
C THR A 64 10.23 18.61 -33.97
N PRO A 65 9.98 17.85 -35.07
CA PRO A 65 10.00 18.43 -36.42
C PRO A 65 8.89 19.47 -36.64
N LEU A 66 7.71 19.31 -36.03
CA LEU A 66 6.66 20.33 -36.11
C LEU A 66 7.10 21.65 -35.47
N TRP A 67 7.74 21.59 -34.31
CA TRP A 67 8.24 22.78 -33.62
C TRP A 67 9.42 23.43 -34.36
N GLU A 68 10.28 22.62 -34.98
CA GLU A 68 11.32 23.10 -35.90
C GLU A 68 10.71 23.92 -37.04
N ILE A 69 9.70 23.39 -37.75
CA ILE A 69 9.06 24.09 -38.87
C ILE A 69 8.41 25.42 -38.42
N ILE A 70 7.80 25.46 -37.23
CA ILE A 70 7.07 26.64 -36.75
C ILE A 70 8.00 27.77 -36.29
N ARG A 71 9.14 27.43 -35.66
CA ARG A 71 9.97 28.40 -34.95
C ARG A 71 11.41 28.52 -35.46
N TYR A 72 11.91 27.51 -36.14
CA TYR A 72 13.30 27.35 -36.57
C TYR A 72 13.35 26.82 -38.02
N GLU A 73 14.45 26.15 -38.39
CA GLU A 73 14.59 25.44 -39.65
C GLU A 73 14.53 23.92 -39.41
N PRO A 74 14.07 23.13 -40.40
CA PRO A 74 14.08 21.67 -40.29
C PRO A 74 15.48 21.14 -39.98
N GLY A 75 15.61 20.28 -38.96
CA GLY A 75 16.90 19.74 -38.52
C GLY A 75 17.69 20.67 -37.59
N TYR A 76 17.08 21.70 -37.03
CA TYR A 76 17.70 22.58 -36.04
C TYR A 76 18.17 21.83 -34.79
N TYR A 77 17.43 20.84 -34.30
CA TYR A 77 17.84 20.09 -33.11
C TYR A 77 18.83 18.97 -33.45
N PRO A 78 19.98 18.88 -32.75
CA PRO A 78 20.95 17.83 -33.00
C PRO A 78 20.39 16.46 -32.61
N PRO A 79 20.89 15.34 -33.20
CA PRO A 79 20.46 13.99 -32.85
C PRO A 79 20.57 13.67 -31.36
N LEU A 80 21.51 14.30 -30.66
CA LEU A 80 21.69 14.22 -29.21
C LEU A 80 20.38 14.53 -28.44
N PHE A 81 19.59 15.49 -28.92
CA PHE A 81 18.33 15.87 -28.30
C PHE A 81 17.35 14.68 -28.24
N MET A 82 17.12 14.01 -29.37
CA MET A 82 16.20 12.87 -29.45
C MET A 82 16.76 11.60 -28.80
N HIS A 83 18.07 11.35 -28.88
CA HIS A 83 18.67 10.10 -28.38
C HIS A 83 19.01 10.12 -26.89
N ILE A 84 19.23 11.30 -26.31
CA ILE A 84 19.65 11.42 -24.90
C ILE A 84 18.67 12.28 -24.10
N ILE A 85 18.40 13.50 -24.54
CA ILE A 85 17.62 14.46 -23.73
C ILE A 85 16.15 14.03 -23.60
N VAL A 86 15.51 13.64 -24.69
CA VAL A 86 14.12 13.18 -24.67
C VAL A 86 13.95 11.92 -23.80
N PRO A 87 14.79 10.88 -23.91
CA PRO A 87 14.77 9.76 -22.97
C PRO A 87 14.95 10.17 -21.50
N VAL A 88 15.83 11.13 -21.21
CA VAL A 88 15.99 11.66 -19.84
C VAL A 88 14.71 12.33 -19.35
N TYR A 89 14.04 13.15 -20.17
CA TYR A 89 12.74 13.75 -19.83
C TYR A 89 11.68 12.68 -19.56
N ILE A 90 11.61 11.65 -20.39
CA ILE A 90 10.69 10.52 -20.22
C ILE A 90 10.97 9.81 -18.88
N ILE A 91 12.23 9.50 -18.56
CA ILE A 91 12.59 8.86 -17.29
C ILE A 91 12.14 9.72 -16.10
N ILE A 92 12.33 11.03 -16.16
CA ILE A 92 11.90 11.94 -15.09
C ILE A 92 10.38 11.97 -14.97
N TRP A 93 9.63 12.05 -16.06
CA TRP A 93 8.16 11.98 -16.03
C TRP A 93 7.65 10.64 -15.51
N ILE A 94 8.16 9.51 -16.01
CA ILE A 94 7.77 8.17 -15.54
C ILE A 94 8.06 8.01 -14.04
N THR A 95 9.22 8.47 -13.58
CA THR A 95 9.56 8.44 -12.15
C THR A 95 8.60 9.32 -11.34
N SER A 96 8.25 10.49 -11.84
CA SER A 96 7.32 11.41 -11.16
C SER A 96 5.89 10.87 -11.11
N ILE A 97 5.44 10.21 -12.18
CA ILE A 97 4.17 9.46 -12.24
C ILE A 97 4.19 8.30 -11.23
N PHE A 98 5.30 7.56 -11.16
CA PHE A 98 5.46 6.47 -10.19
C PHE A 98 5.38 6.98 -8.75
N LEU A 99 6.10 8.04 -8.41
CA LEU A 99 6.06 8.66 -7.08
C LEU A 99 4.67 9.22 -6.73
N SER A 100 3.97 9.76 -7.73
CA SER A 100 2.59 10.27 -7.58
C SER A 100 1.54 9.15 -7.46
N GLY A 101 1.92 7.89 -7.70
CA GLY A 101 1.05 6.73 -7.62
C GLY A 101 0.28 6.41 -8.90
N GLY A 102 0.66 6.97 -10.06
CA GLY A 102 0.00 6.74 -11.35
C GLY A 102 0.03 5.30 -11.86
N TYR A 103 0.95 4.49 -11.32
CA TYR A 103 1.05 3.04 -11.60
C TYR A 103 0.52 2.15 -10.48
N LYS A 104 -0.01 2.72 -9.39
CA LYS A 104 -0.70 1.93 -8.36
C LYS A 104 -2.07 1.50 -8.90
N LYS A 105 -2.49 0.28 -8.57
CA LYS A 105 -3.80 -0.24 -8.94
C LYS A 105 -4.80 0.04 -7.79
N PRO A 106 -6.02 0.52 -8.06
CA PRO A 106 -6.52 0.99 -9.36
C PRO A 106 -5.87 2.33 -9.78
N SER A 107 -5.57 2.48 -11.08
CA SER A 107 -4.91 3.69 -11.58
C SER A 107 -5.85 4.89 -11.53
N ASN A 108 -5.53 5.90 -10.73
CA ASN A 108 -6.29 7.16 -10.69
C ASN A 108 -5.74 8.14 -11.75
N PRO A 109 -6.56 8.63 -12.71
CA PRO A 109 -6.12 9.60 -13.72
C PRO A 109 -5.45 10.84 -13.11
N ALA A 110 -5.99 11.36 -12.02
CA ALA A 110 -5.45 12.54 -11.34
C ALA A 110 -4.05 12.30 -10.75
N SER A 111 -3.68 11.05 -10.45
CA SER A 111 -2.32 10.72 -9.99
C SER A 111 -1.30 10.74 -11.13
N VAL A 112 -1.71 10.43 -12.37
CA VAL A 112 -0.87 10.51 -13.56
C VAL A 112 -0.63 11.99 -13.92
N GLU A 113 -1.70 12.78 -13.97
CA GLU A 113 -1.61 14.22 -14.29
C GLU A 113 -0.75 14.98 -13.28
N ARG A 114 -0.94 14.74 -11.97
CA ARG A 114 -0.06 15.30 -10.93
C ARG A 114 1.40 14.88 -11.12
N GLY A 115 1.63 13.63 -11.53
CA GLY A 115 2.98 13.13 -11.83
C GLY A 115 3.63 13.86 -12.99
N ILE A 116 2.88 14.13 -14.06
CA ILE A 116 3.37 14.88 -15.22
C ILE A 116 3.66 16.33 -14.81
N LEU A 117 2.79 16.97 -14.03
CA LEU A 117 3.00 18.32 -13.52
C LEU A 117 4.29 18.40 -12.68
N TRP A 118 4.43 17.54 -11.67
CA TRP A 118 5.64 17.50 -10.84
C TRP A 118 6.90 17.15 -11.63
N GLY A 119 6.80 16.24 -12.59
CA GLY A 119 7.92 15.91 -13.47
C GLY A 119 8.31 17.08 -14.37
N THR A 120 7.34 17.85 -14.86
CA THR A 120 7.60 19.04 -15.69
C THR A 120 8.30 20.12 -14.88
N VAL A 121 7.85 20.36 -13.64
CA VAL A 121 8.53 21.26 -12.71
C VAL A 121 9.96 20.78 -12.44
N ALA A 122 10.15 19.48 -12.18
CA ALA A 122 11.47 18.91 -11.94
C ALA A 122 12.40 19.05 -13.17
N ILE A 123 11.89 18.81 -14.39
CA ILE A 123 12.65 19.01 -15.63
C ILE A 123 13.03 20.47 -15.82
N LEU A 124 12.11 21.42 -15.59
CA LEU A 124 12.41 22.86 -15.72
C LEU A 124 13.44 23.33 -14.70
N LEU A 125 13.37 22.83 -13.46
CA LEU A 125 14.36 23.11 -12.43
C LEU A 125 15.73 22.52 -12.81
N ALA A 126 15.78 21.25 -13.22
CA ALA A 126 17.02 20.62 -13.67
C ALA A 126 17.60 21.36 -14.88
N TYR A 127 16.77 21.72 -15.86
CA TYR A 127 17.16 22.50 -17.03
C TYR A 127 17.82 23.83 -16.63
N SER A 128 17.32 24.51 -15.60
CA SER A 128 17.91 25.77 -15.10
C SER A 128 19.30 25.63 -14.48
N MET A 129 19.70 24.40 -14.11
CA MET A 129 21.00 24.11 -13.49
C MET A 129 22.01 23.49 -14.44
N VAL A 130 21.59 23.15 -15.66
CA VAL A 130 22.44 22.52 -16.68
C VAL A 130 23.15 23.60 -17.51
N ASP A 131 24.32 23.26 -18.04
CA ASP A 131 25.13 24.11 -18.92
C ASP A 131 24.37 24.57 -20.19
N GLU A 132 24.73 25.75 -20.70
CA GLU A 132 24.05 26.42 -21.82
C GLU A 132 24.11 25.60 -23.12
N SER A 133 25.13 24.76 -23.27
CA SER A 133 25.29 23.84 -24.40
C SER A 133 24.16 22.81 -24.54
N LEU A 134 23.40 22.55 -23.47
CA LEU A 134 22.28 21.62 -23.43
C LEU A 134 20.93 22.34 -23.29
N HIS A 135 20.91 23.67 -23.37
CA HIS A 135 19.68 24.47 -23.41
C HIS A 135 19.07 24.42 -24.81
N PHE A 136 18.33 23.35 -25.08
CA PHE A 136 17.40 23.28 -26.21
C PHE A 136 16.16 24.16 -25.91
N SER A 137 14.96 23.75 -26.31
CA SER A 137 13.76 24.57 -26.13
C SER A 137 12.96 24.24 -24.87
N ARG A 138 12.74 25.24 -24.01
CA ARG A 138 11.75 25.16 -22.91
C ARG A 138 10.34 24.92 -23.43
N ALA A 139 10.02 25.41 -24.63
CA ALA A 139 8.71 25.19 -25.23
C ALA A 139 8.48 23.70 -25.54
N LEU A 140 9.53 22.95 -25.94
CA LEU A 140 9.41 21.50 -26.16
C LEU A 140 9.16 20.73 -24.86
N ILE A 141 9.65 21.22 -23.73
CA ILE A 141 9.33 20.64 -22.40
C ILE A 141 7.83 20.85 -22.10
N ILE A 142 7.32 22.06 -22.31
CA ILE A 142 5.92 22.40 -22.04
C ILE A 142 4.97 21.67 -23.00
N ILE A 143 5.23 21.72 -24.30
CA ILE A 143 4.41 21.04 -25.32
C ILE A 143 4.46 19.53 -25.12
N GLY A 144 5.65 18.98 -24.82
CA GLY A 144 5.82 17.57 -24.47
C GLY A 144 5.05 17.18 -23.21
N SER A 145 5.00 18.04 -22.19
CA SER A 145 4.18 17.80 -20.99
C SER A 145 2.68 17.77 -21.29
N LEU A 146 2.21 18.66 -22.16
CA LEU A 146 0.81 18.73 -22.58
C LEU A 146 0.43 17.51 -23.42
N TRP A 147 1.27 17.15 -24.38
CA TRP A 147 1.11 15.91 -25.15
C TRP A 147 1.04 14.71 -24.22
N SER A 148 1.99 14.58 -23.30
CA SER A 148 2.02 13.48 -22.33
C SER A 148 0.72 13.43 -21.53
N ALA A 149 0.23 14.55 -20.99
CA ALA A 149 -1.01 14.57 -20.22
C ALA A 149 -2.20 14.08 -21.05
N VAL A 150 -2.38 14.62 -22.26
CA VAL A 150 -3.51 14.30 -23.13
C VAL A 150 -3.43 12.87 -23.68
N SER A 151 -2.27 12.47 -24.22
CA SER A 151 -2.09 11.15 -24.83
C SER A 151 -2.20 10.04 -23.79
N LEU A 152 -1.62 10.25 -22.60
CA LEU A 152 -1.64 9.29 -21.51
C LEU A 152 -3.04 9.12 -20.90
N ALA A 153 -3.84 10.19 -20.85
CA ALA A 153 -5.24 10.11 -20.48
C ALA A 153 -6.08 9.41 -21.56
N ALA A 154 -5.89 9.79 -22.82
CA ALA A 154 -6.65 9.27 -23.96
C ALA A 154 -6.49 7.75 -24.13
N TYR A 155 -5.26 7.23 -24.13
CA TYR A 155 -5.08 5.79 -24.31
C TYR A 155 -5.63 5.00 -23.11
N ARG A 156 -5.50 5.51 -21.88
CA ARG A 156 -6.08 4.83 -20.69
C ARG A 156 -7.60 4.76 -20.77
N LEU A 157 -8.25 5.82 -21.25
CA LEU A 157 -9.70 5.84 -21.51
C LEU A 157 -10.10 4.86 -22.62
N LEU A 158 -9.30 4.74 -23.69
CA LEU A 158 -9.54 3.76 -24.76
C LEU A 158 -9.38 2.31 -24.26
N PHE A 159 -8.31 2.02 -23.52
CA PHE A 159 -8.08 0.70 -22.91
C PHE A 159 -9.20 0.33 -21.93
N HIS A 160 -9.75 1.29 -21.20
CA HIS A 160 -10.92 1.09 -20.35
C HIS A 160 -12.14 0.64 -21.17
N LYS A 161 -12.46 1.36 -22.25
CA LYS A 161 -13.63 1.08 -23.10
C LYS A 161 -13.52 -0.27 -23.83
N MET A 162 -12.32 -0.65 -24.27
CA MET A 162 -12.11 -1.88 -25.04
C MET A 162 -12.14 -3.17 -24.20
N LYS A 163 -12.24 -3.10 -22.86
CA LYS A 163 -12.16 -4.26 -21.93
C LYS A 163 -10.96 -5.18 -22.20
N TRP A 164 -9.93 -4.70 -22.90
CA TRP A 164 -8.85 -5.52 -23.47
C TRP A 164 -7.88 -6.04 -22.40
N SER A 165 -8.04 -5.58 -21.16
CA SER A 165 -7.33 -6.13 -20.02
C SER A 165 -8.17 -5.98 -18.75
N PRO A 166 -8.66 -7.08 -18.14
CA PRO A 166 -9.23 -7.04 -16.80
C PRO A 166 -8.19 -6.69 -15.72
N HIS A 167 -6.92 -6.42 -16.09
CA HIS A 167 -5.81 -6.11 -15.19
C HIS A 167 -5.51 -4.62 -15.01
N ILE A 168 -6.20 -3.72 -15.73
CA ILE A 168 -5.89 -2.27 -15.72
C ILE A 168 -6.93 -1.47 -14.92
N ILE A 169 -8.22 -1.83 -14.96
CA ILE A 169 -9.28 -1.16 -14.19
C ILE A 169 -10.28 -2.21 -13.72
N ASN A 170 -10.70 -2.08 -12.46
CA ASN A 170 -11.52 -2.99 -11.67
C ASN A 170 -12.86 -3.31 -12.37
N LEU A 171 -12.86 -4.28 -13.30
CA LEU A 171 -14.09 -4.93 -13.73
C LEU A 171 -14.54 -5.80 -12.58
N GLU A 172 -15.58 -5.35 -11.87
CA GLU A 172 -16.51 -6.12 -11.04
C GLU A 172 -16.02 -7.55 -10.72
N LYS A 173 -14.94 -7.67 -9.95
CA LYS A 173 -14.61 -8.96 -9.37
C LYS A 173 -15.77 -9.30 -8.44
N THR A 174 -16.38 -10.46 -8.67
CA THR A 174 -17.27 -11.06 -7.68
C THR A 174 -16.45 -11.27 -6.42
N LYS A 175 -16.66 -10.41 -5.42
CA LYS A 175 -15.90 -10.50 -4.17
C LYS A 175 -16.27 -11.82 -3.50
N LYS A 176 -15.26 -12.59 -3.06
CA LYS A 176 -15.47 -13.71 -2.15
C LYS A 176 -15.64 -13.17 -0.74
N ILE A 177 -16.84 -13.34 -0.19
CA ILE A 177 -17.24 -12.81 1.10
C ILE A 177 -17.23 -13.93 2.15
N ALA A 178 -16.59 -13.67 3.28
CA ALA A 178 -16.76 -14.46 4.51
C ALA A 178 -17.50 -13.64 5.57
N ILE A 179 -18.33 -14.30 6.39
CA ILE A 179 -19.09 -13.65 7.45
C ILE A 179 -18.62 -14.21 8.80
N ALA A 180 -18.13 -13.35 9.69
CA ALA A 180 -17.67 -13.71 11.02
C ALA A 180 -18.74 -13.35 12.06
N GLY A 181 -19.28 -14.35 12.76
CA GLY A 181 -20.36 -14.17 13.70
C GLY A 181 -20.91 -15.49 14.25
N ARG A 182 -21.87 -15.41 15.17
CA ARG A 182 -22.60 -16.59 15.65
C ARG A 182 -23.65 -17.06 14.62
N PRO A 183 -24.11 -18.32 14.68
CA PRO A 183 -24.99 -18.90 13.65
C PRO A 183 -26.23 -18.09 13.29
N ALA A 184 -26.95 -17.57 14.29
CA ALA A 184 -28.18 -16.81 14.06
C ALA A 184 -27.91 -15.49 13.30
N GLU A 185 -26.90 -14.75 13.73
CA GLU A 185 -26.59 -13.44 13.19
C GLU A 185 -25.86 -13.52 11.84
N ALA A 186 -24.99 -14.51 11.67
CA ALA A 186 -24.29 -14.75 10.42
C ALA A 186 -25.27 -15.12 9.29
N GLU A 187 -26.28 -15.95 9.58
CA GLU A 187 -27.33 -16.32 8.63
C GLU A 187 -28.23 -15.12 8.28
N ARG A 188 -28.52 -14.23 9.24
CA ARG A 188 -29.24 -12.97 9.00
C ARG A 188 -28.50 -12.09 8.00
N VAL A 189 -27.20 -11.90 8.20
CA VAL A 189 -26.34 -11.09 7.31
C VAL A 189 -26.23 -11.74 5.93
N LYS A 190 -26.12 -13.07 5.84
CA LYS A 190 -26.12 -13.79 4.56
C LYS A 190 -27.41 -13.54 3.77
N LYS A 191 -28.57 -13.60 4.42
CA LYS A 191 -29.86 -13.28 3.79
C LYS A 191 -29.94 -11.82 3.33
N LEU A 192 -29.45 -10.89 4.15
CA LEU A 192 -29.39 -9.46 3.77
C LEU A 192 -28.57 -9.26 2.48
N LEU A 193 -27.41 -9.92 2.37
CA LEU A 193 -26.56 -9.85 1.19
C LEU A 193 -27.23 -10.43 -0.06
N GLN A 194 -27.94 -11.55 0.07
CA GLN A 194 -28.68 -12.16 -1.05
C GLN A 194 -29.77 -11.24 -1.62
N HIS A 195 -30.34 -10.36 -0.80
CA HIS A 195 -31.30 -9.36 -1.24
C HIS A 195 -30.66 -8.13 -1.88
N THR A 196 -29.34 -7.94 -1.75
CA THR A 196 -28.61 -6.89 -2.46
C THR A 196 -28.27 -7.34 -3.88
N LYS A 197 -28.39 -6.45 -4.88
CA LYS A 197 -28.00 -6.74 -6.29
C LYS A 197 -26.46 -6.86 -6.49
N ILE A 198 -25.69 -7.01 -5.43
CA ILE A 198 -24.23 -7.09 -5.48
C ILE A 198 -23.85 -8.52 -5.90
N LYS A 199 -23.12 -8.67 -7.00
CA LYS A 199 -22.56 -9.97 -7.40
C LYS A 199 -21.42 -10.35 -6.44
N SER A 200 -21.72 -11.14 -5.42
CA SER A 200 -20.75 -11.69 -4.48
C SER A 200 -20.80 -13.20 -4.43
N GLU A 201 -19.64 -13.84 -4.26
CA GLU A 201 -19.53 -15.28 -4.00
C GLU A 201 -19.40 -15.49 -2.49
N PHE A 202 -20.29 -16.28 -1.89
CA PHE A 202 -20.19 -16.59 -0.46
C PHE A 202 -19.19 -17.73 -0.24
N ALA A 203 -18.14 -17.47 0.55
CA ALA A 203 -17.09 -18.45 0.81
C ALA A 203 -17.34 -19.31 2.05
N GLY A 204 -18.02 -18.77 3.07
CA GLY A 204 -18.34 -19.49 4.30
C GLY A 204 -18.42 -18.61 5.54
N PHE A 205 -18.78 -19.22 6.67
CA PHE A 205 -18.87 -18.58 7.98
C PHE A 205 -17.59 -18.77 8.81
N ILE A 206 -17.25 -17.77 9.62
CA ILE A 206 -16.12 -17.81 10.56
C ILE A 206 -16.69 -17.77 11.98
N ALA A 207 -16.36 -18.77 12.78
CA ALA A 207 -16.86 -18.90 14.14
C ALA A 207 -16.09 -17.98 15.09
N VAL A 208 -16.83 -17.25 15.93
CA VAL A 208 -16.27 -16.44 17.02
C VAL A 208 -15.92 -17.32 18.22
N ASP A 209 -16.76 -18.31 18.51
CA ASP A 209 -16.61 -19.29 19.59
C ASP A 209 -16.30 -20.69 19.01
N THR A 210 -15.66 -21.57 19.79
CA THR A 210 -15.32 -22.96 19.37
C THR A 210 -16.54 -23.86 19.09
N THR A 211 -17.76 -23.34 19.23
CA THR A 211 -19.03 -24.07 19.16
C THR A 211 -19.76 -23.85 17.84
N GLY A 212 -19.08 -24.07 16.71
CA GLY A 212 -19.64 -23.90 15.36
C GLY A 212 -19.54 -25.16 14.52
N ASN A 213 -20.22 -26.24 14.91
CA ASN A 213 -20.16 -27.54 14.21
C ASN A 213 -21.19 -27.62 13.05
N ASN A 214 -21.27 -26.59 12.22
CA ASN A 214 -22.14 -26.54 11.04
C ASN A 214 -21.29 -26.60 9.77
N ALA A 215 -21.77 -27.32 8.74
CA ALA A 215 -21.03 -27.59 7.50
C ALA A 215 -20.59 -26.34 6.70
N GLU A 216 -21.20 -25.18 6.96
CA GLU A 216 -20.86 -23.91 6.31
C GLU A 216 -19.77 -23.09 7.03
N TYR A 217 -19.32 -23.52 8.21
CA TYR A 217 -18.21 -22.87 8.92
C TYR A 217 -16.86 -23.36 8.41
N ILE A 218 -16.06 -22.43 7.92
CA ILE A 218 -14.74 -22.72 7.31
C ILE A 218 -13.59 -22.61 8.32
N GLY A 219 -13.89 -22.26 9.58
CA GLY A 219 -12.94 -22.22 10.69
C GLY A 219 -13.30 -21.21 11.77
N SER A 220 -12.33 -20.86 12.61
CA SER A 220 -12.47 -19.93 13.74
C SER A 220 -11.75 -18.61 13.51
N LEU A 221 -12.14 -17.57 14.25
CA LEU A 221 -11.51 -16.24 14.22
C LEU A 221 -10.01 -16.29 14.52
N ASN A 222 -9.55 -17.27 15.31
CA ASN A 222 -8.14 -17.46 15.64
C ASN A 222 -7.29 -17.93 14.44
N GLN A 223 -7.91 -18.54 13.43
CA GLN A 223 -7.25 -19.07 12.23
C GLN A 223 -7.50 -18.19 11.00
N ILE A 224 -7.89 -16.94 11.21
CA ILE A 224 -8.44 -16.11 10.14
C ILE A 224 -7.43 -15.78 9.03
N ASP A 225 -6.13 -15.62 9.35
CA ASP A 225 -5.08 -15.46 8.33
C ASP A 225 -5.00 -16.68 7.38
N GLU A 226 -5.09 -17.89 7.92
CA GLU A 226 -5.09 -19.13 7.13
C GLU A 226 -6.35 -19.24 6.26
N ILE A 227 -7.52 -19.00 6.87
CA ILE A 227 -8.82 -19.06 6.19
C ILE A 227 -8.83 -18.10 5.00
N VAL A 228 -8.38 -16.86 5.21
CA VAL A 228 -8.30 -15.84 4.16
C VAL A 228 -7.40 -16.28 3.02
N ARG A 229 -6.19 -16.77 3.33
CA ARG A 229 -5.21 -17.15 2.30
C ARG A 229 -5.64 -18.36 1.49
N ILE A 230 -6.20 -19.37 2.14
CA ILE A 230 -6.62 -20.62 1.50
C ILE A 230 -7.86 -20.38 0.62
N ASN A 231 -8.87 -19.71 1.17
CA ASN A 231 -10.15 -19.49 0.48
C ASN A 231 -10.15 -18.26 -0.44
N ARG A 232 -9.06 -17.46 -0.42
CA ARG A 232 -8.90 -16.21 -1.18
C ARG A 232 -10.07 -15.24 -0.93
N ILE A 233 -10.32 -14.98 0.35
CA ILE A 233 -11.38 -14.07 0.78
C ILE A 233 -11.00 -12.63 0.40
N ASP A 234 -11.90 -11.93 -0.29
CA ASP A 234 -11.73 -10.53 -0.70
C ASP A 234 -12.41 -9.56 0.30
N GLU A 235 -13.45 -10.01 1.00
CA GLU A 235 -14.20 -9.19 1.95
C GLU A 235 -14.64 -9.99 3.18
N ILE A 236 -14.48 -9.43 4.37
CA ILE A 236 -14.96 -10.01 5.63
C ILE A 236 -16.01 -9.09 6.24
N ILE A 237 -17.15 -9.67 6.62
CA ILE A 237 -18.23 -8.97 7.31
C ILE A 237 -18.27 -9.45 8.75
N PHE A 238 -18.03 -8.55 9.70
CA PHE A 238 -18.11 -8.83 11.14
C PHE A 238 -19.50 -8.52 11.68
N CYS A 239 -20.10 -9.46 12.40
CA CYS A 239 -21.33 -9.23 13.14
C CYS A 239 -21.02 -8.53 14.47
N ALA A 240 -21.36 -7.25 14.60
CA ALA A 240 -21.06 -6.43 15.77
C ALA A 240 -21.84 -6.82 17.03
N ASP A 241 -22.93 -7.58 16.89
CA ASP A 241 -23.71 -8.09 18.02
C ASP A 241 -22.87 -9.01 18.93
N ASN A 242 -21.90 -9.73 18.36
CA ASN A 242 -21.22 -10.83 19.06
C ASN A 242 -19.69 -10.73 19.05
N ILE A 243 -19.11 -9.76 18.36
CA ILE A 243 -17.66 -9.54 18.34
C ILE A 243 -17.37 -8.14 18.88
N SER A 244 -16.48 -8.04 19.87
CA SER A 244 -16.12 -6.74 20.41
C SER A 244 -15.41 -5.89 19.35
N SER A 245 -15.61 -4.56 19.39
CA SER A 245 -14.92 -3.66 18.45
C SER A 245 -13.39 -3.78 18.52
N SER A 246 -12.85 -4.08 19.71
CA SER A 246 -11.42 -4.30 19.92
C SER A 246 -10.92 -5.55 19.19
N GLU A 247 -11.66 -6.66 19.24
CA GLU A 247 -11.33 -7.89 18.51
C GLU A 247 -11.45 -7.69 16.99
N ILE A 248 -12.50 -6.99 16.54
CA ILE A 248 -12.65 -6.65 15.11
C ILE A 248 -11.43 -5.86 14.63
N ILE A 249 -11.05 -4.79 15.34
CA ILE A 249 -9.89 -3.98 14.97
C ILE A 249 -8.61 -4.82 15.01
N LYS A 250 -8.43 -5.69 16.01
CA LYS A 250 -7.27 -6.59 16.10
C LYS A 250 -7.15 -7.47 14.85
N VAL A 251 -8.23 -8.15 14.48
CA VAL A 251 -8.27 -9.00 13.28
C VAL A 251 -7.99 -8.18 12.03
N MET A 252 -8.57 -6.99 11.90
CA MET A 252 -8.31 -6.12 10.75
C MET A 252 -6.83 -5.70 10.67
N LEU A 253 -6.18 -5.45 11.81
CA LEU A 253 -4.75 -5.12 11.91
C LEU A 253 -3.84 -6.29 11.54
N GLU A 254 -4.19 -7.52 11.94
CA GLU A 254 -3.47 -8.75 11.55
C GLU A 254 -3.57 -8.97 10.03
N LEU A 255 -4.76 -8.76 9.48
CA LEU A 255 -5.06 -9.02 8.08
C LEU A 255 -4.70 -7.86 7.14
N THR A 256 -4.29 -6.68 7.62
CA THR A 256 -4.08 -5.51 6.73
C THR A 256 -2.93 -5.68 5.72
N SER A 257 -2.09 -6.69 5.90
CA SER A 257 -1.07 -7.06 4.90
C SER A 257 -1.66 -7.74 3.66
N LEU A 258 -2.88 -8.26 3.79
CA LEU A 258 -3.70 -8.87 2.76
C LEU A 258 -4.73 -7.81 2.34
N ASP A 259 -4.83 -7.54 1.04
CA ASP A 259 -5.69 -6.50 0.46
C ASP A 259 -7.18 -6.90 0.54
N ILE A 260 -7.73 -6.91 1.76
CA ILE A 260 -9.09 -7.37 2.11
C ILE A 260 -9.93 -6.17 2.54
N ASP A 261 -11.18 -6.15 2.08
CA ASP A 261 -12.18 -5.19 2.55
C ASP A 261 -12.89 -5.68 3.82
N PHE A 262 -13.15 -4.77 4.75
CA PHE A 262 -13.85 -5.08 5.99
C PHE A 262 -15.15 -4.30 6.09
N LYS A 263 -16.22 -4.98 6.49
CA LYS A 263 -17.50 -4.36 6.83
C LYS A 263 -17.97 -4.83 8.19
N ILE A 264 -18.73 -3.98 8.87
CA ILE A 264 -19.39 -4.33 10.12
C ILE A 264 -20.90 -4.30 9.90
N ALA A 265 -21.56 -5.41 10.24
CA ALA A 265 -23.00 -5.51 10.32
C ALA A 265 -23.44 -5.17 11.76
N PRO A 266 -24.18 -4.08 11.98
CA PRO A 266 -24.72 -3.75 13.29
C PRO A 266 -25.84 -4.74 13.69
N PRO A 267 -26.08 -4.94 15.00
CA PRO A 267 -27.26 -5.65 15.48
C PRO A 267 -28.53 -4.97 14.97
N GLU A 268 -29.54 -5.77 14.59
CA GLU A 268 -30.92 -5.31 14.34
C GLU A 268 -31.15 -4.24 13.25
N SER A 269 -30.26 -4.09 12.25
CA SER A 269 -30.52 -3.17 11.13
C SER A 269 -31.62 -3.67 10.19
N ILE A 270 -32.86 -3.42 10.55
CA ILE A 270 -34.02 -3.50 9.67
C ILE A 270 -34.11 -2.13 9.00
N SER A 271 -33.58 -2.01 7.78
CA SER A 271 -33.71 -0.86 6.86
C SER A 271 -34.90 0.04 7.21
N ILE A 272 -34.66 1.15 7.91
CA ILE A 272 -35.70 2.15 8.19
C ILE A 272 -35.88 2.98 6.93
N ILE A 273 -36.97 2.72 6.21
CA ILE A 273 -37.34 3.42 4.97
C ILE A 273 -37.93 4.78 5.34
N GLY A 274 -37.09 5.83 5.27
CA GLY A 274 -37.49 7.23 5.33
C GLY A 274 -37.48 7.87 3.95
N SER A 275 -38.42 8.78 3.69
CA SER A 275 -38.76 9.40 2.38
C SER A 275 -37.68 10.31 1.77
N ASN A 276 -36.42 10.26 2.23
CA ASN A 276 -35.33 11.09 1.71
C ASN A 276 -33.94 10.45 1.85
N SER A 277 -33.79 9.16 1.59
CA SER A 277 -32.53 8.44 1.81
C SER A 277 -31.86 7.97 0.50
N ILE A 278 -30.75 8.63 0.15
CA ILE A 278 -29.82 8.24 -0.93
C ILE A 278 -29.02 6.97 -0.55
N HIS A 279 -29.15 6.51 0.70
CA HIS A 279 -28.52 5.28 1.21
C HIS A 279 -29.45 4.08 1.06
N THR A 280 -29.56 3.56 -0.16
CA THR A 280 -30.28 2.30 -0.42
C THR A 280 -29.31 1.17 -0.79
N ALA A 281 -28.69 0.57 0.24
CA ALA A 281 -28.20 -0.81 0.26
C ALA A 281 -27.94 -1.15 1.74
N GLY A 282 -28.65 -2.14 2.29
CA GLY A 282 -28.78 -2.39 3.73
C GLY A 282 -27.48 -2.24 4.54
N ASP A 283 -27.46 -1.22 5.40
CA ASP A 283 -26.72 -0.96 6.65
C ASP A 283 -25.41 -1.70 6.96
N LEU A 284 -24.60 -2.04 5.96
CA LEU A 284 -23.23 -2.49 6.18
C LEU A 284 -22.29 -1.28 6.25
N TYR A 285 -21.74 -1.01 7.44
CA TYR A 285 -20.75 0.03 7.61
C TYR A 285 -19.41 -0.43 7.03
N VAL A 286 -18.97 0.21 5.94
CA VAL A 286 -17.61 0.02 5.41
C VAL A 286 -16.64 0.79 6.29
N ILE A 287 -15.66 0.10 6.88
CA ILE A 287 -14.63 0.73 7.71
C ILE A 287 -13.33 0.74 6.93
N HIS A 288 -12.90 1.93 6.53
CA HIS A 288 -11.56 2.13 5.97
C HIS A 288 -10.56 2.29 7.12
N ILE A 289 -9.66 1.32 7.27
CA ILE A 289 -8.56 1.38 8.23
C ILE A 289 -7.29 1.80 7.50
N ASN A 290 -6.56 2.76 8.07
CA ASN A 290 -5.26 3.17 7.57
C ASN A 290 -4.16 2.63 8.49
N ALA A 291 -4.05 1.31 8.58
CA ALA A 291 -3.25 0.67 9.62
C ALA A 291 -1.75 0.98 9.48
N ILE A 292 -1.06 1.07 10.61
CA ILE A 292 0.39 1.23 10.67
C ILE A 292 1.14 0.05 10.04
N THR A 293 0.55 -1.14 10.10
CA THR A 293 1.11 -2.39 9.55
C THR A 293 1.12 -2.45 8.03
N THR A 294 0.36 -1.58 7.36
CA THR A 294 0.34 -1.59 5.88
C THR A 294 1.75 -1.30 5.33
N PRO A 295 2.21 -2.01 4.28
CA PRO A 295 3.55 -1.82 3.73
C PRO A 295 3.84 -0.37 3.30
N SER A 296 2.81 0.33 2.82
CA SER A 296 2.89 1.76 2.45
C SER A 296 3.18 2.64 3.67
N ASN A 297 2.47 2.42 4.79
CA ASN A 297 2.65 3.19 6.02
C ASN A 297 3.95 2.84 6.73
N LEU A 298 4.38 1.57 6.71
CA LEU A 298 5.71 1.20 7.20
C LEU A 298 6.85 1.89 6.43
N ARG A 299 6.72 2.06 5.10
CA ARG A 299 7.69 2.82 4.30
C ARG A 299 7.66 4.31 4.64
N LYS A 300 6.47 4.90 4.74
CA LYS A 300 6.27 6.29 5.15
C LYS A 300 6.89 6.55 6.52
N LYS A 301 6.67 5.64 7.48
CA LYS A 301 7.23 5.71 8.83
C LYS A 301 8.76 5.67 8.82
N LYS A 302 9.36 4.71 8.09
CA LYS A 302 10.83 4.64 7.93
C LYS A 302 11.40 5.91 7.29
N LEU A 303 10.72 6.46 6.28
CA LEU A 303 11.14 7.69 5.62
C LEU A 303 11.07 8.88 6.59
N PHE A 304 9.98 8.98 7.36
CA PHE A 304 9.84 9.98 8.42
C PHE A 304 10.95 9.84 9.45
N ASP A 305 11.22 8.63 9.95
CA ASP A 305 12.26 8.38 10.95
C ASP A 305 13.64 8.82 10.47
N LEU A 306 14.00 8.49 9.23
CA LEU A 306 15.27 8.88 8.63
C LEU A 306 15.33 10.39 8.40
N ALA A 307 14.29 10.99 7.82
CA ALA A 307 14.24 12.42 7.52
C ALA A 307 14.29 13.27 8.80
N ALA A 308 13.51 12.91 9.82
CA ALA A 308 13.53 13.57 11.12
C ALA A 308 14.89 13.43 11.79
N SER A 309 15.54 12.25 11.71
CA SER A 309 16.88 12.06 12.28
C SER A 309 17.95 12.89 11.57
N LEU A 310 17.91 12.99 10.24
CA LEU A 310 18.82 13.83 9.46
C LEU A 310 18.60 15.33 9.73
N LEU A 311 17.35 15.75 9.91
CA LEU A 311 17.04 17.13 10.30
C LEU A 311 17.58 17.41 11.71
N LEU A 312 17.35 16.50 12.66
CA LEU A 312 17.85 16.63 14.03
C LEU A 312 19.38 16.62 14.12
N ILE A 313 20.06 15.80 13.31
CA ILE A 313 21.53 15.78 13.28
C ILE A 313 22.08 17.09 12.72
N ALA A 314 21.48 17.65 11.67
CA ALA A 314 21.88 18.94 11.10
C ALA A 314 21.64 20.10 12.08
N MET A 315 20.52 20.06 12.82
CA MET A 315 20.20 21.09 13.82
C MET A 315 20.85 20.86 15.19
N THR A 316 21.56 19.74 15.38
CA THR A 316 22.20 19.37 16.65
C THR A 316 23.09 20.47 17.24
N PRO A 317 23.95 21.17 16.47
CA PRO A 317 24.83 22.21 17.02
C PRO A 317 24.08 23.30 17.80
N PHE A 318 22.82 23.55 17.43
CA PHE A 318 21.96 24.55 18.05
C PHE A 318 21.07 23.94 19.14
N ILE A 319 20.49 22.77 18.91
CA ILE A 319 19.46 22.18 19.78
C ILE A 319 20.05 21.51 21.02
N ILE A 320 21.29 21.03 20.95
CA ILE A 320 21.91 20.22 22.02
C ILE A 320 22.02 20.96 23.37
N TRP A 321 22.00 22.29 23.36
CA TRP A 321 22.07 23.12 24.56
C TRP A 321 20.77 23.14 25.37
N PHE A 322 19.64 22.82 24.74
CA PHE A 322 18.31 22.78 25.36
C PHE A 322 17.91 21.39 25.89
N LYS A 323 18.81 20.40 25.80
CA LYS A 323 18.54 19.02 26.24
C LYS A 323 19.28 18.69 27.52
N ASN A 324 18.58 18.03 28.43
CA ASN A 324 19.12 17.63 29.73
C ASN A 324 20.21 16.58 29.57
N ASN A 325 19.97 15.58 28.70
CA ASN A 325 20.91 14.50 28.45
C ASN A 325 21.44 14.48 27.01
N LYS A 326 22.48 15.29 26.77
CA LYS A 326 23.14 15.44 25.46
C LYS A 326 23.61 14.12 24.85
N ARG A 327 24.17 13.23 25.67
CA ARG A 327 24.68 11.91 25.23
C ARG A 327 23.54 11.01 24.77
N LYS A 328 22.45 10.94 25.55
CA LYS A 328 21.27 10.15 25.17
C LYS A 328 20.59 10.70 23.93
N PHE A 329 20.46 12.02 23.81
CA PHE A 329 19.91 12.66 22.61
C PHE A 329 20.64 12.22 21.32
N LEU A 330 21.97 12.34 21.31
CA LEU A 330 22.79 11.92 20.16
C LEU A 330 22.69 10.40 19.91
N LYS A 331 22.71 9.60 20.97
CA LYS A 331 22.54 8.15 20.89
C LYS A 331 21.18 7.78 20.29
N ASN A 332 20.12 8.46 20.70
CA ASN A 332 18.76 8.23 20.23
C ASN A 332 18.64 8.53 18.72
N ILE A 333 19.20 9.65 18.25
CA ILE A 333 19.27 9.97 16.80
C ILE A 333 19.99 8.84 16.04
N LEU A 334 21.18 8.42 16.50
CA LEU A 334 21.97 7.39 15.83
C LEU A 334 21.24 6.05 15.79
N ILE A 335 20.60 5.64 16.88
CA ILE A 335 19.89 4.36 16.96
C ILE A 335 18.66 4.35 16.01
N VAL A 336 17.97 5.49 15.85
CA VAL A 336 16.88 5.61 14.86
C VAL A 336 17.42 5.53 13.44
N ILE A 337 18.55 6.16 13.13
CA ILE A 337 19.21 6.06 11.80
C ILE A 337 19.59 4.60 11.49
N THR A 338 20.13 3.85 12.47
CA THR A 338 20.41 2.42 12.28
C THR A 338 19.15 1.56 12.10
N GLY A 339 17.97 2.14 12.32
CA GLY A 339 16.68 1.46 12.16
C GLY A 339 16.38 0.46 13.26
N LYS A 340 17.10 0.46 14.38
CA LYS A 340 16.78 -0.39 15.54
C LYS A 340 15.57 0.14 16.32
N TYR A 341 15.40 1.47 16.34
CA TYR A 341 14.29 2.17 16.97
C TYR A 341 13.57 3.06 15.96
N SER A 342 12.37 3.50 16.31
CA SER A 342 11.61 4.56 15.63
C SER A 342 11.50 5.77 16.55
N TRP A 343 11.21 6.96 16.02
CA TRP A 343 10.91 8.11 16.87
C TRP A 343 9.64 7.88 17.70
N VAL A 344 8.63 7.28 17.10
CA VAL A 344 7.34 7.01 17.75
C VAL A 344 7.04 5.51 17.70
N GLY A 345 6.74 4.91 18.84
CA GLY A 345 6.35 3.51 18.94
C GLY A 345 5.25 3.29 19.96
N TYR A 346 4.81 2.05 20.14
CA TYR A 346 3.75 1.75 21.11
C TYR A 346 4.18 2.05 22.54
N ILE A 347 3.22 2.47 23.36
CA ILE A 347 3.34 2.52 24.82
C ILE A 347 3.55 1.08 25.30
N LYS A 348 4.57 0.84 26.13
CA LYS A 348 4.78 -0.46 26.78
C LYS A 348 3.85 -0.54 27.99
N PRO A 349 2.78 -1.36 27.98
CA PRO A 349 1.93 -1.50 29.15
C PRO A 349 2.65 -2.28 30.26
N SER A 350 2.26 -2.08 31.51
CA SER A 350 2.84 -2.79 32.65
C SER A 350 2.42 -4.26 32.68
N ASN A 351 1.27 -4.59 32.11
CA ASN A 351 0.78 -5.95 31.90
C ASN A 351 0.82 -6.31 30.40
N SER A 352 1.62 -7.32 30.09
CA SER A 352 1.98 -7.78 28.74
C SER A 352 0.84 -8.53 28.04
N ILE A 353 -0.29 -7.88 27.80
CA ILE A 353 -1.37 -8.41 26.95
C ILE A 353 -1.68 -7.39 25.84
N THR A 354 -0.65 -6.97 25.09
CA THR A 354 -0.88 -6.27 23.83
C THR A 354 -0.81 -7.26 22.70
N THR A 355 -1.98 -7.76 22.27
CA THR A 355 -2.17 -8.56 21.07
C THR A 355 -2.08 -7.74 19.78
N LEU A 356 -1.28 -6.68 19.80
CA LEU A 356 -1.05 -5.80 18.66
C LEU A 356 0.12 -6.33 17.84
N PRO A 357 0.08 -6.16 16.51
CA PRO A 357 1.19 -6.55 15.64
C PRO A 357 2.48 -5.84 16.06
N GLU A 358 3.61 -6.53 15.93
CA GLU A 358 4.89 -6.02 16.42
C GLU A 358 5.32 -4.75 15.67
N LEU A 359 5.65 -3.71 16.44
CA LEU A 359 6.27 -2.48 15.95
C LEU A 359 7.64 -2.30 16.61
N LYS A 360 8.56 -1.63 15.91
CA LYS A 360 9.84 -1.26 16.49
C LYS A 360 9.63 -0.40 17.75
N PRO A 361 10.49 -0.55 18.76
CA PRO A 361 10.41 0.29 19.94
C PRO A 361 10.58 1.77 19.57
N GLY A 362 9.73 2.61 20.15
CA GLY A 362 9.79 4.05 20.03
C GLY A 362 10.69 4.69 21.08
N ILE A 363 11.26 5.84 20.77
CA ILE A 363 11.82 6.75 21.80
C ILE A 363 10.67 7.49 22.49
N LEU A 364 9.72 7.97 21.69
CA LEU A 364 8.48 8.56 22.12
C LEU A 364 7.33 7.59 21.87
N SER A 365 6.20 7.89 22.49
CA SER A 365 4.96 7.13 22.39
C SER A 365 3.77 8.07 22.22
N PRO A 366 2.60 7.57 21.79
CA PRO A 366 1.38 8.36 21.73
C PRO A 366 1.02 9.06 23.06
N ALA A 367 1.46 8.52 24.19
CA ALA A 367 1.32 9.14 25.51
C ALA A 367 1.99 10.52 25.59
N ASP A 368 3.12 10.72 24.92
CA ASP A 368 3.90 11.96 24.95
C ASP A 368 3.20 13.14 24.26
N MET A 369 2.05 12.88 23.63
CA MET A 369 1.14 13.93 23.15
C MET A 369 0.41 14.63 24.32
N PHE A 370 0.27 13.94 25.46
CA PHE A 370 -0.46 14.41 26.62
C PHE A 370 0.50 14.68 27.79
N TYR A 371 0.23 15.72 28.57
CA TYR A 371 1.04 16.11 29.75
C TYR A 371 0.70 15.26 30.99
N TYR A 372 0.37 13.98 30.82
CA TYR A 372 0.09 13.08 31.94
C TYR A 372 1.29 12.19 32.22
N ASP A 373 1.83 12.28 33.44
CA ASP A 373 2.99 11.49 33.87
C ASP A 373 2.65 10.02 34.13
N ILE A 374 1.38 9.71 34.40
CA ILE A 374 0.89 8.35 34.66
C ILE A 374 -0.40 8.16 33.85
N ILE A 375 -0.35 7.23 32.91
CA ILE A 375 -1.51 6.80 32.13
C ILE A 375 -1.84 5.39 32.59
N ASP A 376 -3.11 5.12 32.86
CA ASP A 376 -3.62 3.80 33.18
C ASP A 376 -3.40 2.81 32.01
N ASP A 377 -3.32 1.52 32.33
CA ASP A 377 -3.07 0.48 31.32
C ASP A 377 -4.20 0.43 30.26
N GLU A 378 -5.45 0.73 30.65
CA GLU A 378 -6.59 0.74 29.73
C GLU A 378 -6.48 1.89 28.70
N THR A 379 -6.23 3.12 29.16
CA THR A 379 -5.98 4.26 28.26
C THR A 379 -4.74 4.02 27.39
N SER A 380 -3.67 3.41 27.93
CA SER A 380 -2.48 3.07 27.15
C SER A 380 -2.79 2.11 26.00
N ASN A 381 -3.58 1.08 26.27
CA ASN A 381 -4.04 0.14 25.25
C ASN A 381 -4.94 0.83 24.21
N ARG A 382 -5.86 1.70 24.65
CA ARG A 382 -6.72 2.46 23.75
C ARG A 382 -5.93 3.40 22.83
N LEU A 383 -4.92 4.10 23.36
CA LEU A 383 -4.04 4.95 22.57
C LEU A 383 -3.23 4.15 21.55
N ASN A 384 -2.67 3.00 21.95
CA ASN A 384 -1.96 2.10 21.03
C ASN A 384 -2.88 1.58 19.91
N MET A 385 -4.12 1.20 20.23
CA MET A 385 -5.11 0.76 19.26
C MET A 385 -5.47 1.86 18.26
N LEU A 386 -5.71 3.08 18.72
CA LEU A 386 -5.99 4.23 17.86
C LEU A 386 -4.81 4.55 16.94
N TYR A 387 -3.60 4.54 17.49
CA TYR A 387 -2.37 4.77 16.73
C TYR A 387 -2.11 3.68 15.69
N ALA A 388 -2.38 2.41 16.02
CA ALA A 388 -2.23 1.29 15.11
C ALA A 388 -3.25 1.32 13.97
N ARG A 389 -4.50 1.69 14.28
CA ARG A 389 -5.63 1.71 13.32
C ARG A 389 -5.55 2.88 12.35
N ASP A 390 -5.31 4.09 12.85
CA ASP A 390 -5.43 5.34 12.09
C ASP A 390 -4.08 6.04 11.94
N TYR A 391 -3.10 5.32 11.40
CA TYR A 391 -1.74 5.84 11.31
C TYR A 391 -1.62 6.98 10.30
N SER A 392 -0.97 8.08 10.69
CA SER A 392 -0.59 9.14 9.77
C SER A 392 0.77 9.74 10.14
N ILE A 393 1.51 10.21 9.13
CA ILE A 393 2.78 10.94 9.36
C ILE A 393 2.53 12.21 10.18
N ARG A 394 1.36 12.83 10.04
CA ARG A 394 1.01 14.03 10.82
C ARG A 394 0.97 13.73 12.31
N THR A 395 0.38 12.59 12.68
CA THR A 395 0.35 12.12 14.07
C THR A 395 1.77 11.94 14.61
N ASP A 396 2.69 11.33 13.85
CA ASP A 396 4.09 11.16 14.25
C ASP A 396 4.82 12.50 14.41
N ILE A 397 4.57 13.47 13.51
CA ILE A 397 5.11 14.84 13.62
C ILE A 397 4.59 15.52 14.90
N GLU A 398 3.29 15.43 15.17
CA GLU A 398 2.70 16.04 16.36
C GLU A 398 3.24 15.44 17.65
N ILE A 399 3.39 14.10 17.70
CA ILE A 399 4.00 13.41 18.85
C ILE A 399 5.45 13.85 19.03
N LEU A 400 6.23 13.95 17.95
CA LEU A 400 7.62 14.40 18.02
C LEU A 400 7.75 15.86 18.52
N LEU A 401 6.86 16.75 18.07
CA LEU A 401 6.86 18.16 18.47
C LEU A 401 6.38 18.36 19.91
N LYS A 402 5.29 17.70 20.32
CA LYS A 402 4.76 17.80 21.69
C LYS A 402 5.64 17.05 22.70
N GLY A 403 6.14 15.89 22.31
CA GLY A 403 7.11 15.09 23.06
C GLY A 403 8.54 15.62 23.01
N TRP A 404 8.78 16.83 22.49
CA TRP A 404 10.12 17.38 22.29
C TRP A 404 10.99 17.35 23.54
N LYS A 405 10.41 17.61 24.72
CA LYS A 405 11.13 17.61 26.01
C LYS A 405 11.68 16.23 26.40
N ASN A 406 11.12 15.18 25.81
CA ASN A 406 11.33 13.78 26.19
C ASN A 406 12.18 12.99 25.19
N ILE A 407 12.70 13.68 24.17
CA ILE A 407 13.45 13.06 23.08
C ILE A 407 14.83 12.53 23.52
N ASP A 408 15.31 12.96 24.69
CA ASP A 408 16.58 12.58 25.32
C ASP A 408 16.44 11.55 26.45
N ARG A 409 15.28 10.88 26.54
CA ARG A 409 15.00 9.78 27.47
C ARG A 409 15.93 8.58 27.29
#